data_AF-X1N463-F1
#
_entry.id   AF-X1N463-F1
#
_cell.length_a   1.000
_cell.length_b   1.000
_cell.length_c   1.000
_cell.angle_alpha   90.00
_cell.angle_beta   90.00
_cell.angle_gamma   90.00
#
_symmetry.space_group_name_H-M   'P 1'
#
loop_
_entity.id
_entity.type
_entity.pdbx_description
1 polymer ?
#
loop_
_entity_poly.entity_id
_entity_poly.type
_entity_poly.pdbx_seq_one_letter_code
_entity_poly.pdbx_strand_id
1 'polypeptide(L)'
;MDELPIQGEAFNFSNEIQLTVLDMTKKIIELMGREDLKPIVLNETKSEIKHQYLSAEKARKMLGWKVKYPLDEGLKETIDWYREFFK
;
A
#
# COMPACT_ATOMS: atom_id res chain seq x y z
N MET A 1 2.97 -5.68 42.15
CA MET A 1 2.07 -6.20 41.12
C MET A 1 3.01 -6.70 40.04
N ASP A 2 3.23 -8.00 40.00
CA ASP A 2 4.18 -8.59 39.05
C ASP A 2 3.55 -8.50 37.66
N GLU A 3 4.12 -7.66 36.79
CA GLU A 3 3.70 -7.59 35.40
C GLU A 3 4.02 -8.93 34.73
N LEU A 4 2.98 -9.66 34.30
CA LEU A 4 3.13 -10.85 33.49
C LEU A 4 3.88 -10.48 32.19
N PRO A 5 4.86 -11.26 31.74
CA PRO A 5 5.56 -10.98 30.50
C PRO A 5 4.57 -11.02 29.33
N ILE A 6 4.47 -9.92 28.58
CA ILE A 6 3.65 -9.85 27.37
C ILE A 6 4.13 -10.96 26.41
N GLN A 7 3.23 -11.88 26.05
CA GLN A 7 3.48 -12.92 25.06
C GLN A 7 2.87 -12.51 23.72
N GLY A 8 3.62 -12.71 22.63
CA GLY A 8 3.16 -12.43 21.27
C GLY A 8 4.29 -11.99 20.35
N GLU A 9 4.01 -11.97 19.05
CA GLU A 9 4.95 -11.59 18.02
C GLU A 9 4.32 -10.59 17.04
N ALA A 10 5.06 -9.54 16.69
CA ALA A 10 4.66 -8.62 15.62
C ALA A 10 5.01 -9.20 14.24
N PHE A 11 4.14 -8.96 13.26
CA PHE A 11 4.30 -9.36 11.87
C PHE A 11 4.00 -8.19 10.94
N ASN A 12 4.83 -8.02 9.92
CA ASN A 12 4.51 -7.15 8.80
C ASN A 12 3.80 -7.95 7.71
N PHE A 13 2.77 -7.36 7.13
CA PHE A 13 2.10 -7.86 5.93
C PHE A 13 2.21 -6.81 4.84
N SER A 14 2.87 -7.16 3.73
CA SER A 14 3.15 -6.24 2.64
C SER A 14 3.44 -7.01 1.37
N ASN A 15 3.08 -6.45 0.23
CA ASN A 15 3.48 -6.97 -1.07
C ASN A 15 4.99 -6.83 -1.35
N GLU A 16 5.74 -6.18 -0.47
CA GLU A 16 7.20 -5.93 -0.58
C GLU A 16 7.58 -5.15 -1.83
N ILE A 17 6.62 -4.49 -2.47
CA ILE A 17 6.85 -3.63 -3.62
C ILE A 17 7.25 -2.25 -3.12
N GLN A 18 8.36 -1.73 -3.64
CA GLN A 18 8.77 -0.35 -3.40
C GLN A 18 8.21 0.53 -4.52
N LEU A 19 7.25 1.39 -4.18
CA LEU A 19 6.65 2.36 -5.08
C LEU A 19 6.73 3.75 -4.49
N THR A 20 7.09 4.73 -5.33
CA THR A 20 6.97 6.13 -4.93
C THR A 20 5.50 6.56 -4.99
N VAL A 21 5.15 7.62 -4.25
CA VAL A 21 3.83 8.26 -4.35
C VAL A 21 3.55 8.67 -5.80
N LEU A 22 4.56 9.19 -6.51
CA LEU A 22 4.42 9.62 -7.90
C LEU A 22 4.10 8.45 -8.85
N ASP A 23 4.73 7.29 -8.66
CA ASP A 23 4.46 6.10 -9.46
C ASP A 23 3.05 5.56 -9.19
N MET A 24 2.63 5.54 -7.91
CA MET A 24 1.27 5.17 -7.54
C MET A 24 0.22 6.09 -8.17
N THR A 25 0.42 7.41 -8.07
CA THR A 25 -0.51 8.39 -8.66
C THR A 25 -0.59 8.24 -10.18
N LYS A 26 0.55 8.09 -10.88
CA LYS A 26 0.56 7.87 -12.33
C LYS A 26 -0.17 6.58 -12.72
N LYS A 27 0.05 5.49 -11.99
CA LYS A 27 -0.63 4.21 -12.22
C LYS A 27 -2.14 4.32 -12.07
N ILE A 28 -2.62 5.06 -11.06
CA ILE A 28 -4.05 5.33 -10.89
C ILE A 28 -4.60 6.15 -12.08
N ILE A 29 -3.89 7.20 -12.49
CA ILE A 29 -4.28 8.05 -13.65
C ILE A 29 -4.42 7.20 -14.93
N GLU A 30 -3.43 6.35 -15.21
CA GLU A 30 -3.43 5.41 -16.34
C GLU A 30 -4.61 4.45 -16.28
N LEU A 31 -4.82 3.77 -15.15
CA LEU A 31 -5.93 2.82 -14.99
C LEU A 31 -7.31 3.47 -15.05
N MET A 32 -7.40 4.75 -14.74
CA MET A 32 -8.63 5.54 -14.88
C MET A 32 -8.87 6.06 -16.31
N GLY A 33 -7.89 5.95 -17.21
CA GLY A 33 -7.95 6.52 -18.57
C GLY A 33 -8.03 8.05 -18.55
N ARG A 34 -7.28 8.68 -17.64
CA ARG A 34 -7.30 10.13 -17.40
C ARG A 34 -5.94 10.78 -17.63
N GLU A 35 -5.24 10.38 -18.69
CA GLU A 35 -3.92 10.90 -19.06
C GLU A 35 -3.92 12.40 -19.38
N ASP A 36 -5.10 13.03 -19.45
CA ASP A 36 -5.27 14.49 -19.45
C ASP A 36 -4.86 15.14 -18.12
N LEU A 37 -4.83 14.38 -17.02
CA LEU A 37 -4.42 14.84 -15.69
C LEU A 37 -2.91 14.72 -15.49
N LYS A 38 -2.33 15.72 -14.81
CA LYS A 38 -0.93 15.70 -14.39
C LYS A 38 -0.82 15.90 -12.88
N PRO A 39 -0.07 15.05 -12.15
CA PRO A 39 0.18 15.25 -10.73
C PRO A 39 0.88 16.60 -10.49
N ILE A 40 0.44 17.32 -9.47
CA ILE A 40 1.08 18.55 -8.99
C ILE A 40 1.77 18.24 -7.67
N VAL A 41 3.10 18.40 -7.62
CA VAL A 41 3.89 18.15 -6.41
C VAL A 41 4.04 19.45 -5.63
N LEU A 42 3.29 19.58 -4.53
CA LEU A 42 3.29 20.79 -3.70
C LEU A 42 4.43 20.84 -2.69
N ASN A 43 4.89 19.68 -2.19
CA ASN A 43 5.98 19.56 -1.21
C ASN A 43 5.74 20.34 0.11
N GLU A 44 4.50 20.33 0.60
CA GLU A 44 4.09 21.10 1.78
C GLU A 44 4.05 20.28 3.09
N THR A 45 4.01 18.94 2.99
CA THR A 45 3.92 18.07 4.16
C THR A 45 5.21 18.07 4.97
N LYS A 46 5.07 18.20 6.30
CA LYS A 46 6.17 18.10 7.27
C LYS A 46 6.04 16.76 8.03
N SER A 47 7.18 16.14 8.33
CA SER A 47 7.28 14.91 9.15
C SER A 47 6.89 13.58 8.47
N GLU A 48 7.02 13.48 7.15
CA GLU A 48 6.81 12.21 6.43
C GLU A 48 8.01 11.26 6.52
N ILE A 49 7.70 9.96 6.55
CA ILE A 49 8.72 8.91 6.42
C ILE A 49 9.10 8.81 4.94
N LYS A 50 10.35 9.18 4.61
CA LYS A 50 10.82 9.25 3.22
C LYS A 50 10.80 7.91 2.48
N HIS A 51 11.14 6.83 3.17
CA HIS A 51 11.24 5.50 2.60
C HIS A 51 10.51 4.51 3.50
N GLN A 52 9.33 4.09 3.08
CA GLN A 52 8.50 3.15 3.82
C GLN A 52 8.29 1.88 2.99
N TYR A 53 8.98 0.83 3.39
CA TYR A 53 8.82 -0.52 2.85
C TYR A 53 8.97 -1.51 3.99
N LEU A 54 8.33 -2.68 3.85
CA LEU A 54 8.26 -3.69 4.88
C LEU A 54 8.83 -5.00 4.34
N SER A 55 9.43 -5.80 5.22
CA SER A 55 9.71 -7.21 4.96
C SER A 55 8.60 -8.05 5.55
N ALA A 56 7.94 -8.86 4.72
CA ALA A 56 6.96 -9.85 5.15
C ALA A 56 7.59 -11.24 5.39
N GLU A 57 8.93 -11.31 5.44
CA GLU A 57 9.70 -12.56 5.59
C GLU A 57 9.26 -13.36 6.81
N LYS A 58 9.06 -12.70 7.95
CA LYS A 58 8.61 -13.36 9.19
C LYS A 58 7.24 -14.01 9.03
N ALA A 59 6.29 -13.29 8.42
CA ALA A 59 4.95 -13.80 8.15
C ALA A 59 4.99 -14.96 7.14
N ARG A 60 5.85 -14.87 6.10
CA ARG A 60 6.05 -15.99 5.15
C ARG A 60 6.57 -17.24 5.84
N LYS A 61 7.62 -17.11 6.67
CA LYS A 61 8.29 -18.24 7.33
C LYS A 61 7.43 -18.91 8.38
N MET A 62 6.75 -18.14 9.22
CA MET A 62 6.03 -18.67 10.39
C MET A 62 4.56 -18.98 10.11
N LEU A 63 3.92 -18.21 9.24
CA LEU A 63 2.48 -18.31 8.98
C LEU A 63 2.16 -18.86 7.58
N GLY A 64 3.18 -19.14 6.76
CA GLY A 64 2.97 -19.49 5.35
C GLY A 64 2.31 -18.38 4.54
N TRP A 65 2.36 -17.13 5.02
CA TRP A 65 1.72 -16.00 4.38
C TRP A 65 2.25 -15.80 2.97
N LYS A 66 1.38 -15.45 2.02
CA LYS A 66 1.75 -15.10 0.64
C LYS A 66 0.82 -14.01 0.12
N VAL A 67 1.37 -13.08 -0.64
CA VAL A 67 0.58 -12.09 -1.39
C VAL A 67 -0.31 -12.84 -2.37
N LYS A 68 -1.59 -12.50 -2.40
CA LYS A 68 -2.56 -13.08 -3.34
C LYS A 68 -3.03 -12.09 -4.40
N TYR A 69 -2.96 -10.79 -4.10
CA TYR A 69 -3.50 -9.73 -4.94
C TYR A 69 -2.36 -8.92 -5.57
N PRO A 70 -2.21 -8.97 -6.90
CA PRO A 70 -1.38 -8.03 -7.64
C PRO A 70 -1.89 -6.59 -7.48
N LEU A 71 -0.97 -5.63 -7.51
CA LEU A 71 -1.33 -4.21 -7.33
C LEU A 71 -2.34 -3.74 -8.39
N ASP A 72 -2.09 -4.03 -9.66
CA ASP A 72 -2.93 -3.54 -10.76
C ASP A 72 -4.35 -4.09 -10.71
N GLU A 73 -4.52 -5.34 -10.25
CA GLU A 73 -5.83 -5.95 -10.05
C GLU A 73 -6.58 -5.29 -8.90
N GLY A 74 -5.93 -5.13 -7.75
CA GLY A 74 -6.51 -4.44 -6.61
C GLY A 74 -6.88 -2.97 -6.91
N LEU A 75 -6.06 -2.27 -7.70
CA LEU A 75 -6.36 -0.90 -8.12
C LEU A 75 -7.57 -0.84 -9.05
N LYS A 76 -7.71 -1.76 -10.02
CA LYS A 76 -8.87 -1.82 -10.92
C LYS A 76 -10.16 -2.04 -10.15
N GLU A 77 -10.19 -3.04 -9.26
CA GLU A 77 -11.35 -3.30 -8.39
C GLU A 77 -11.70 -2.08 -7.53
N THR A 78 -10.68 -1.41 -6.97
CA THR A 78 -10.88 -0.21 -6.16
C THR A 78 -11.44 0.96 -6.97
N ILE A 79 -10.94 1.18 -8.19
CA ILE A 79 -11.44 2.23 -9.11
C ILE A 79 -12.90 1.97 -9.47
N ASP A 80 -13.26 0.72 -9.80
CA ASP A 80 -14.63 0.35 -10.15
C ASP A 80 -15.58 0.53 -8.96
N TRP A 81 -15.12 0.21 -7.74
CA TRP A 81 -15.87 0.51 -6.52
C TRP A 81 -16.13 2.01 -6.35
N TYR A 82 -15.11 2.87 -6.52
CA TYR A 82 -15.28 4.32 -6.42
C TYR A 82 -16.20 4.89 -7.51
N ARG A 83 -16.15 4.34 -8.73
CA ARG A 83 -17.07 4.71 -9.82
C ARG A 83 -18.52 4.40 -9.49
N GLU A 84 -18.79 3.31 -8.78
CA GLU A 84 -20.15 2.98 -8.34
C GLU A 84 -20.58 3.83 -7.14
N PHE A 85 -19.68 4.02 -6.17
CA PHE A 85 -19.97 4.76 -4.95
C PHE A 85 -20.31 6.24 -5.18
N PHE A 86 -19.72 6.87 -6.20
CA PHE A 86 -19.94 8.29 -6.51
C PHE A 86 -20.94 8.56 -7.64
N LYS A 87 -21.64 7.53 -8.14
CA LYS A 87 -22.84 7.75 -8.98
C LYS A 87 -24.00 8.25 -8.13
#